data_AF-A0A2X1K779-F1
#
_entry.id   AF-A0A2X1K779-F1
#
_cell.length_a   1.000
_cell.length_b   1.000
_cell.length_c   1.000
_cell.angle_alpha   90.00
_cell.angle_beta   90.00
_cell.angle_gamma   90.00
#
_symmetry.space_group_name_H-M   'P 1'
#
loop_
_entity.id
_entity.type
_entity.pdbx_description
1 polymer ?
#
loop_
_entity_poly.entity_id
_entity_poly.type
_entity_poly.pdbx_seq_one_letter_code
_entity_poly.pdbx_strand_id
1 'polypeptide(L)' 'MIIFDACDALLKLGYGSPSLCYAMGGSAGGMLMGVAINQRPELFHGVIAQVPFVDVVTTMLDESIPLTTGEFEEWG' A
#
# COMPACT_ATOMS: atom_id res chain seq x y z
N MET A 1 -8.10 1.72 7.25
CA MET A 1 -6.67 1.52 6.93
C MET A 1 -6.04 2.90 6.96
N ILE A 2 -4.92 3.09 7.67
CA ILE A 2 -4.39 4.41 8.03
C ILE A 2 -4.31 5.38 6.84
N ILE A 3 -3.95 4.89 5.65
CA ILE A 3 -3.86 5.75 4.45
C ILE A 3 -5.22 6.33 4.01
N PHE A 4 -6.32 5.58 4.10
CA PHE A 4 -7.65 6.08 3.72
C PHE A 4 -8.11 7.15 4.69
N ASP A 5 -7.95 6.90 5.99
CA ASP A 5 -8.37 7.83 7.04
C ASP A 5 -7.57 9.14 6.96
N ALA A 6 -6.27 9.05 6.68
CA ALA A 6 -5.42 10.21 6.46
C ALA A 6 -5.84 11.01 5.20
N CYS A 7 -6.03 10.34 4.06
CA CYS A 7 -6.47 10.99 2.82
C CYS A 7 -7.83 11.67 3.00
N ASP A 8 -8.82 10.98 3.57
CA ASP A 8 -10.16 11.53 3.79
C ASP A 8 -10.12 12.74 4.73
N ALA A 9 -9.32 12.70 5.80
CA ALA A 9 -9.17 13.81 6.72
C ALA A 9 -8.56 15.05 6.04
N LEU A 10 -7.47 14.86 5.28
CA LEU A 10 -6.81 15.96 4.57
C LEU A 10 -7.71 16.58 3.49
N LEU A 11 -8.44 15.75 2.74
CA LEU A 11 -9.37 16.23 1.73
C LEU A 11 -10.56 16.97 2.36
N LYS A 12 -11.10 16.48 3.49
CA LYS A 12 -12.18 17.17 4.24
C LYS A 12 -11.75 18.54 4.77
N LEU A 13 -10.47 18.68 5.14
CA LEU A 13 -9.90 19.95 5.58
C LEU A 13 -9.53 20.89 4.41
N GLY A 14 -9.72 20.45 3.16
CA GLY A 14 -9.47 21.27 1.97
C GLY A 14 -7.99 21.36 1.58
N TYR A 15 -7.12 20.47 2.06
CA TYR A 15 -5.69 20.48 1.73
C TYR A 15 -5.37 20.00 0.31
N GLY A 16 -6.36 19.51 -0.44
CA GLY A 16 -6.16 19.06 -1.82
C GLY A 16 -7.47 18.86 -2.56
N SER A 17 -7.38 18.64 -3.87
CA SER A 17 -8.54 18.30 -4.69
C SER A 17 -8.85 16.81 -4.58
N PRO A 18 -10.10 16.41 -4.29
CA PRO A 18 -10.51 15.01 -4.35
C PRO A 18 -10.30 14.37 -5.73
N SER A 19 -10.32 15.16 -6.81
CA SER A 19 -10.11 14.64 -8.18
C SER A 19 -8.64 14.45 -8.58
N LEU A 20 -7.71 14.97 -7.76
CA LEU A 20 -6.25 14.95 -8.02
C LEU A 20 -5.51 14.39 -6.80
N CYS A 21 -6.08 13.38 -6.14
CA CYS A 21 -5.41 12.69 -5.05
C CYS A 21 -4.44 11.63 -5.62
N TYR A 22 -3.18 11.67 -5.22
CA TYR A 22 -2.17 10.70 -5.65
C TYR A 22 -1.50 10.06 -4.42
N ALA A 23 -1.03 8.83 -4.57
CA ALA A 23 -0.28 8.14 -3.52
C ALA A 23 0.98 7.46 -4.06
N MET A 24 1.94 7.24 -3.18
CA MET A 24 3.19 6.58 -3.51
C MET A 24 3.66 5.74 -2.32
N GLY A 25 4.16 4.54 -2.60
CA GLY A 25 4.77 3.67 -1.60
C GLY A 25 5.75 2.69 -2.22
N GLY A 26 6.82 2.37 -1.49
CA GLY A 26 7.87 1.46 -1.94
C GLY A 26 8.08 0.27 -1.00
N SER A 27 8.55 -0.87 -1.51
CA SER A 27 8.80 -2.10 -0.72
C SER A 27 7.52 -2.53 0.03
N ALA A 28 7.53 -2.61 1.37
CA ALA A 28 6.35 -2.84 2.20
C ALA A 28 5.28 -1.73 2.02
N GLY A 29 5.69 -0.48 1.79
CA GLY A 29 4.77 0.59 1.39
C GLY A 29 4.15 0.37 0.01
N GLY A 30 4.80 -0.41 -0.85
CA GLY A 30 4.23 -0.88 -2.11
C GLY A 30 3.11 -1.91 -1.90
N MET A 31 3.20 -2.73 -0.85
CA MET A 31 2.07 -3.57 -0.40
C MET A 31 0.88 -2.70 -0.03
N LEU A 32 1.10 -1.64 0.76
CA LEU A 32 0.06 -0.69 1.15
C LEU A 32 -0.62 -0.06 -0.09
N MET A 33 0.16 0.29 -1.12
CA MET A 33 -0.39 0.78 -2.39
C MET A 33 -1.23 -0.28 -3.09
N GLY A 34 -0.77 -1.53 -3.13
CA GLY A 34 -1.51 -2.66 -3.69
C GLY A 34 -2.86 -2.90 -2.99
N VAL A 35 -2.88 -2.82 -1.66
CA VAL A 35 -4.14 -2.92 -0.91
C VAL A 35 -5.03 -1.69 -1.15
N ALA A 36 -4.44 -0.49 -1.20
CA ALA A 36 -5.16 0.75 -1.41
C ALA A 36 -5.94 0.76 -2.74
N ILE A 37 -5.29 0.38 -3.85
CA ILE A 37 -5.94 0.34 -5.16
C ILE A 37 -6.99 -0.78 -5.27
N ASN A 38 -6.85 -1.87 -4.51
CA ASN A 38 -7.84 -2.95 -4.52
C ASN A 38 -9.09 -2.62 -3.69
N GLN A 39 -8.94 -1.90 -2.57
CA GLN A 39 -10.05 -1.59 -1.66
C GLN A 39 -10.76 -0.27 -1.98
N ARG A 40 -10.04 0.74 -2.48
CA ARG A 40 -10.55 2.09 -2.77
C ARG A 40 -9.92 2.67 -4.05
N PRO A 41 -10.06 2.00 -5.22
CA PRO A 41 -9.43 2.46 -6.47
C PRO A 41 -9.83 3.89 -6.87
N GLU A 42 -11.05 4.32 -6.54
CA GLU A 42 -11.60 5.62 -6.87
C GLU A 42 -11.07 6.77 -6.00
N LEU A 43 -10.40 6.45 -4.89
CA LEU A 43 -9.82 7.46 -4.01
C LEU A 43 -8.61 8.15 -4.66
N PHE A 44 -7.84 7.42 -5.46
CA PHE A 44 -6.61 7.90 -6.05
C PHE A 44 -6.74 8.07 -7.56
N HIS A 45 -6.43 9.26 -8.05
CA HIS A 45 -6.27 9.53 -9.47
C HIS A 45 -5.10 8.75 -10.08
N GLY A 46 -4.05 8.53 -9.29
CA GLY A 46 -2.90 7.72 -9.69
C GLY A 46 -2.07 7.28 -8.50
N VAL A 47 -1.40 6.14 -8.65
CA VAL A 47 -0.56 5.54 -7.60
C VAL A 47 0.77 5.10 -8.17
N ILE A 48 1.86 5.36 -7.44
CA ILE A 48 3.19 4.84 -7.73
C ILE A 48 3.55 3.77 -6.71
N ALA A 49 3.65 2.52 -7.16
CA ALA A 49 4.10 1.39 -6.35
C ALA A 49 5.53 1.01 -6.76
N GLN A 50 6.52 1.32 -5.92
CA GLN A 50 7.94 1.07 -6.22
C GLN A 50 8.42 -0.24 -5.59
N VAL A 51 9.07 -1.11 -6.38
CA VAL A 51 9.54 -2.44 -5.91
C VAL A 51 8.55 -3.12 -4.95
N PRO A 52 7.26 -3.23 -5.32
CA PRO A 52 6.21 -3.41 -4.34
C PRO A 52 6.12 -4.88 -3.89
N PHE A 53 6.07 -5.10 -2.58
CA PHE A 53 5.82 -6.43 -2.04
C PHE A 53 4.33 -6.77 -2.18
N VAL A 54 3.95 -7.49 -3.24
CA VAL A 54 2.53 -7.71 -3.61
C VAL A 54 2.13 -9.17 -3.77
N ASP A 55 3.08 -10.09 -3.94
CA ASP A 55 2.81 -11.53 -3.96
C ASP A 55 3.03 -12.13 -2.56
N VAL A 56 2.27 -11.61 -1.60
CA VAL A 56 2.54 -11.79 -0.16
C VAL A 56 2.42 -13.25 0.24
N VAL A 57 1.31 -13.91 -0.07
CA VAL A 57 1.06 -15.29 0.39
C VAL A 57 2.05 -16.26 -0.24
N THR A 58 2.27 -16.19 -1.56
CA THR A 58 3.20 -17.09 -2.25
C THR A 58 4.63 -16.91 -1.73
N THR A 59 5.06 -15.66 -1.53
CA THR A 59 6.42 -15.35 -1.05
C THR A 59 6.61 -15.80 0.39
N MET A 60 5.65 -15.53 1.28
CA MET A 60 5.76 -15.89 2.71
C MET A 60 5.66 -17.40 2.97
N LEU A 61 5.13 -18.18 2.02
CA LEU A 61 5.10 -19.64 2.11
C LEU A 61 6.39 -20.32 1.61
N ASP A 62 7.31 -19.58 0.99
CA ASP A 62 8.55 -20.13 0.43
C ASP A 62 9.79 -19.62 1.19
N GLU A 63 10.31 -20.46 2.10
CA GLU A 63 11.50 -20.20 2.91
C GLU A 63 12.81 -20.09 2.10
N SER A 64 12.81 -20.50 0.82
CA SER A 64 13.98 -20.38 -0.04
C SER A 64 14.19 -18.96 -0.57
N ILE A 65 13.14 -18.13 -0.53
CA ILE A 65 13.21 -16.72 -0.93
C ILE A 65 13.90 -15.92 0.19
N PRO A 66 14.93 -15.11 -0.13
CA PRO A 66 15.60 -14.28 0.87
C PRO A 66 14.61 -13.37 1.62
N LEU A 67 14.87 -13.17 2.92
CA LEU A 67 14.06 -12.39 3.87
C LEU A 67 12.78 -13.09 4.37
N THR A 68 12.19 -14.05 3.66
CA THR A 68 10.92 -14.70 4.07
C THR A 68 10.94 -15.16 5.54
N THR A 69 11.96 -15.91 5.94
CA THR A 69 12.05 -16.42 7.33
C THR A 69 12.26 -15.32 8.38
N GLY A 70 12.88 -14.20 7.99
CA GLY A 70 13.06 -13.04 8.86
C GLY A 70 11.81 -12.18 9.00
N GLU A 71 10.83 -12.32 8.11
CA GLU A 71 9.61 -11.52 8.07
C GLU A 71 8.38 -12.24 8.67
N PHE A 72 8.52 -13.48 9.15
CA PHE A 72 7.44 -14.19 9.84
C PHE A 72 6.90 -13.43 11.06
N GLU A 73 7.77 -12.81 11.85
CA GLU A 73 7.35 -12.02 13.02
C GLU A 73 6.62 -10.71 12.63
N GLU A 74 6.78 -10.24 11.39
CA GLU A 74 6.11 -9.03 10.88
C GLU A 74 4.74 -9.36 10.26
N TRP A 75 4.67 -10.39 9.41
CA TRP A 75 3.46 -10.67 8.61
C TRP A 75 2.64 -11.87 9.08
N GLY A 76 3.22 -12.80 9.85
CA GLY A 76 2.57 -14.01 10.33
C GLY A 76 3.38 -15.28 10.11
#